data_AF-A0A4P6MJZ6-F1
#
_entry.id   AF-A0A4P6MJZ6-F1
#
_cell.length_a   1.000
_cell.length_b   1.000
_cell.length_c   1.000
_cell.angle_alpha   90.00
_cell.angle_beta   90.00
_cell.angle_gamma   90.00
#
_symmetry.space_group_name_H-M   'P 1'
#
loop_
_entity.id
_entity.type
_entity.pdbx_description
1 polymer ?
#
loop_
_entity_poly.entity_id
_entity_poly.type
_entity_poly.pdbx_seq_one_letter_code
_entity_poly.pdbx_strand_id
1 'polypeptide(L)'
;MVIDAYQKTTQPQLATIFGDLEAHYLVNFPDVFSSDFKVPSLTTVRNRIKQINETAEQVARNGLRYAKNKYGAGSTSVRALMYGEMIATDQVYLSIFANDRGEVRVRELSKEEHDEKPAKNEIRRIWLHVMIDVATREVLAWVLAETPDADHQRSLTRMAMRDKTREKLR
;
A
#
# COMPACT_ATOMS: atom_id res chain seq x y z
N MET A 1 5.77 -26.29 8.47
CA MET A 1 5.19 -27.34 7.58
C MET A 1 5.40 -26.91 6.11
N VAL A 2 5.45 -27.82 5.12
CA VAL A 2 5.71 -27.48 3.68
C VAL A 2 4.78 -26.38 3.17
N ILE A 3 3.52 -26.41 3.60
CA ILE A 3 2.47 -25.46 3.21
C ILE A 3 2.78 -24.06 3.72
N ASP A 4 3.20 -23.91 4.98
CA ASP A 4 3.54 -22.60 5.56
C ASP A 4 4.76 -21.97 4.85
N ALA A 5 5.73 -22.81 4.47
CA ALA A 5 6.90 -22.37 3.72
C ALA A 5 6.55 -21.95 2.28
N TYR A 6 5.62 -22.67 1.64
CA TYR A 6 5.11 -22.33 0.31
C TYR A 6 4.29 -21.03 0.29
N GLN A 7 3.57 -20.74 1.38
CA GLN A 7 2.72 -19.55 1.50
C GLN A 7 3.50 -18.26 1.85
N LYS A 8 4.83 -18.32 2.00
CA LYS A 8 5.66 -17.13 2.19
C LYS A 8 5.53 -16.15 1.02
N THR A 9 5.66 -14.86 1.32
CA THR A 9 5.64 -13.76 0.34
C THR A 9 6.67 -13.90 -0.76
N THR A 10 7.78 -14.61 -0.52
CA THR A 10 8.83 -14.89 -1.50
C THR A 10 8.41 -15.89 -2.60
N GLN A 11 7.23 -16.51 -2.48
CA GLN A 11 6.68 -17.50 -3.43
C GLN A 11 7.69 -18.55 -3.91
N PRO A 12 8.39 -19.25 -3.00
CA PRO A 12 9.38 -20.24 -3.38
C PRO A 12 8.74 -21.41 -4.14
N GLN A 13 9.51 -22.04 -5.03
CA GLN A 13 9.03 -23.20 -5.79
C GLN A 13 8.76 -24.37 -4.84
N LEU A 14 7.54 -24.91 -4.89
CA LEU A 14 7.10 -26.00 -4.02
C LEU A 14 8.02 -27.24 -4.08
N ALA A 15 8.55 -27.55 -5.26
CA ALA A 15 9.43 -28.70 -5.45
C ALA A 15 10.75 -28.56 -4.67
N THR A 16 11.34 -27.35 -4.66
CA THR A 16 12.56 -27.05 -3.91
C THR A 16 12.32 -27.17 -2.41
N ILE A 17 11.25 -26.53 -1.91
CA ILE A 17 10.87 -26.59 -0.50
C ILE A 17 10.62 -28.03 -0.05
N PHE A 18 9.94 -28.82 -0.88
CA PHE A 18 9.63 -30.21 -0.58
C PHE A 18 10.89 -31.06 -0.50
N GLY A 19 11.83 -30.90 -1.44
CA GLY A 19 13.13 -31.60 -1.41
C GLY A 19 13.98 -31.22 -0.20
N ASP A 20 14.03 -29.93 0.15
CA ASP A 20 14.77 -29.45 1.33
C ASP A 20 14.15 -29.99 2.63
N LEU A 21 12.81 -30.04 2.72
CA LEU A 21 12.12 -30.63 3.86
C LEU A 21 12.32 -32.15 3.94
N GLU A 22 12.27 -32.86 2.83
CA GLU A 22 12.54 -34.30 2.79
C GLU A 22 13.96 -34.59 3.31
N ALA A 23 14.96 -33.83 2.84
CA ALA A 23 16.33 -33.93 3.32
C ALA A 23 16.47 -33.59 4.82
N HIS A 24 15.80 -32.55 5.32
CA HIS A 24 15.90 -32.15 6.72
C HIS A 24 15.14 -33.05 7.70
N TYR A 25 13.95 -33.54 7.33
CA TYR A 25 13.13 -34.39 8.20
C TYR A 25 13.67 -35.81 8.30
N LEU A 26 14.25 -36.35 7.24
CA LEU A 26 14.86 -37.69 7.25
C LEU A 26 16.16 -37.75 8.07
N VAL A 27 16.84 -36.62 8.27
CA VAL A 27 18.14 -36.56 8.95
C VAL A 27 18.04 -36.22 10.44
N ASN A 28 17.10 -35.35 10.85
CA ASN A 28 17.12 -34.75 12.19
C ASN A 28 16.09 -35.31 13.20
N PHE A 29 15.18 -36.19 12.79
CA PHE A 29 14.19 -36.78 13.69
C PHE A 29 14.11 -38.32 13.59
N PRO A 30 15.19 -39.05 13.89
CA PRO A 30 15.17 -40.52 13.86
C PRO A 30 14.24 -41.13 14.93
N ASP A 31 13.98 -40.44 16.04
CA ASP A 31 13.32 -41.02 17.23
C ASP A 31 11.83 -40.68 17.41
N VAL A 32 11.28 -39.74 16.62
CA VAL A 32 9.89 -39.25 16.84
C VAL A 32 8.87 -39.93 15.92
N PHE A 33 9.34 -40.56 14.84
CA PHE A 33 8.49 -41.28 13.92
C PHE A 33 8.76 -42.77 14.10
N SER A 34 7.76 -43.51 14.59
CA SER A 34 7.70 -44.96 14.39
C SER A 34 8.11 -45.27 12.95
N SER A 35 8.91 -46.32 12.75
CA SER A 35 9.56 -46.76 11.50
C SER A 35 8.69 -46.82 10.22
N ASP A 36 7.41 -46.48 10.31
CA ASP A 36 6.40 -46.51 9.24
C ASP A 36 5.93 -45.14 8.74
N PHE A 37 6.45 -44.01 9.26
CA PHE A 37 6.07 -42.70 8.72
C PHE A 37 6.69 -42.47 7.33
N LYS A 38 5.86 -42.49 6.29
CA LYS A 38 6.25 -42.19 4.92
C LYS A 38 5.84 -40.77 4.55
N VAL A 39 6.80 -39.97 4.08
CA VAL A 39 6.52 -38.64 3.55
C VAL A 39 5.59 -38.79 2.33
N PRO A 40 4.47 -38.05 2.26
CA PRO A 40 3.57 -38.11 1.11
C PRO A 40 4.26 -37.59 -0.15
N SER A 41 3.91 -38.13 -1.31
CA SER A 41 4.51 -37.68 -2.58
C SER A 41 4.21 -36.20 -2.87
N LEU A 42 5.09 -35.57 -3.66
CA LEU A 42 4.92 -34.18 -4.10
C LEU A 42 3.55 -33.93 -4.78
N THR A 43 3.06 -34.91 -5.53
CA THR A 43 1.75 -34.86 -6.18
C THR A 43 0.61 -34.78 -5.15
N THR A 44 0.70 -35.58 -4.08
CA THR A 44 -0.26 -35.54 -2.98
C THR A 44 -0.25 -34.18 -2.27
N VAL A 45 0.93 -33.61 -2.04
CA VAL A 45 1.08 -32.26 -1.44
C VAL A 45 0.47 -31.18 -2.35
N ARG A 46 0.73 -31.23 -3.66
CA ARG A 46 0.10 -30.30 -4.64
C ARG A 46 -1.42 -30.38 -4.62
N ASN A 47 -1.97 -31.60 -4.63
CA ASN A 47 -3.42 -31.78 -4.59
C ASN A 47 -4.02 -31.23 -3.29
N ARG A 48 -3.31 -31.38 -2.16
CA ARG A 48 -3.75 -30.83 -0.88
C ARG A 48 -3.72 -29.30 -0.86
N ILE A 49 -2.68 -28.68 -1.43
CA ILE A 49 -2.59 -27.22 -1.54
C ILE A 49 -3.75 -26.65 -2.37
N LYS A 50 -4.12 -27.31 -3.48
CA LYS A 50 -5.28 -26.90 -4.31
C LYS A 50 -6.63 -26.97 -3.58
N GLN A 51 -6.73 -27.75 -2.50
CA GLN A 51 -7.93 -27.83 -1.67
C GLN A 51 -8.00 -26.72 -0.61
N ILE A 52 -6.94 -25.94 -0.44
CA ILE A 52 -6.95 -24.80 0.48
C ILE A 52 -7.81 -23.70 -0.14
N ASN A 53 -8.70 -23.13 0.67
CA ASN A 53 -9.57 -22.02 0.25
C ASN A 53 -8.72 -20.81 -0.17
N GLU A 54 -9.09 -20.15 -1.26
CA GLU A 54 -8.47 -18.92 -1.76
C GLU A 54 -8.35 -17.85 -0.66
N THR A 55 -9.35 -17.74 0.22
CA THR A 55 -9.31 -16.80 1.35
C THR A 55 -8.15 -17.09 2.31
N ALA A 56 -7.91 -18.37 2.64
CA ALA A 56 -6.82 -18.79 3.51
C ALA A 56 -5.46 -18.55 2.85
N GLU A 57 -5.34 -18.81 1.54
CA GLU A 57 -4.13 -18.51 0.78
C GLU A 57 -3.80 -17.01 0.80
N GLN A 58 -4.81 -16.15 0.64
CA GLN A 58 -4.64 -14.70 0.63
C GLN A 58 -4.32 -14.14 2.02
N VAL A 59 -4.90 -14.71 3.08
CA VAL A 59 -4.52 -14.39 4.47
C VAL A 59 -3.06 -14.74 4.71
N ALA A 60 -2.60 -15.91 4.25
CA ALA A 60 -1.23 -16.34 4.46
C ALA A 60 -0.21 -15.49 3.67
N ARG A 61 -0.53 -15.13 2.42
CA ARG A 61 0.38 -14.36 1.54
C ARG A 61 0.39 -12.85 1.83
N ASN A 62 -0.79 -12.25 1.94
CA ASN A 62 -0.95 -10.78 1.97
C ASN A 62 -1.39 -10.27 3.34
N GLY A 63 -1.59 -11.16 4.30
CA GLY A 63 -2.03 -10.84 5.65
C GLY A 63 -3.55 -10.71 5.78
N LEU A 64 -3.99 -10.77 7.04
CA LEU A 64 -5.40 -10.79 7.40
C LEU A 64 -6.15 -9.51 6.99
N ARG A 65 -5.50 -8.35 7.07
CA ARG A 65 -6.11 -7.06 6.71
C ARG A 65 -6.46 -6.98 5.22
N TYR A 66 -5.54 -7.38 4.35
CA TYR A 66 -5.77 -7.42 2.90
C TYR A 66 -6.90 -8.39 2.56
N ALA A 67 -6.83 -9.61 3.09
CA ALA A 67 -7.85 -10.63 2.84
C ALA A 67 -9.24 -10.20 3.32
N LYS A 68 -9.33 -9.56 4.51
CA LYS A 68 -10.59 -9.01 5.02
C LYS A 68 -11.15 -7.90 4.13
N ASN A 69 -10.32 -7.03 3.59
CA ASN A 69 -10.77 -5.99 2.67
C ASN A 69 -11.26 -6.55 1.33
N LYS A 70 -10.62 -7.62 0.84
CA LYS A 70 -10.93 -8.21 -0.48
C LYS A 70 -12.11 -9.19 -0.45
N TYR A 71 -12.21 -10.01 0.60
CA TYR A 71 -13.20 -11.10 0.71
C TYR A 71 -14.15 -10.95 1.90
N GLY A 72 -13.96 -9.95 2.75
CA GLY A 72 -14.87 -9.70 3.87
C GLY A 72 -16.26 -9.33 3.35
N ALA A 73 -17.29 -9.71 4.12
CA ALA A 73 -18.66 -9.30 3.84
C ALA A 73 -18.71 -7.76 3.75
N GLY A 74 -19.08 -7.23 2.58
CA GLY A 74 -19.32 -5.81 2.42
C GLY A 74 -20.40 -5.34 3.38
N SER A 75 -20.26 -4.15 3.94
CA SER A 75 -21.34 -3.49 4.65
C SER A 75 -22.51 -3.30 3.68
N THR A 76 -23.64 -3.96 3.95
CA THR A 76 -24.87 -3.82 3.16
C THR A 76 -25.61 -2.51 3.44
N SER A 77 -25.23 -1.82 4.51
CA SER A 77 -25.73 -0.49 4.88
C SER A 77 -24.75 0.58 4.41
N VAL A 78 -24.70 0.82 3.11
CA VAL A 78 -24.05 2.02 2.56
C VAL A 78 -25.08 3.14 2.61
N ARG A 79 -24.95 4.02 3.61
CA ARG A 79 -25.79 5.22 3.70
C ARG A 79 -25.45 6.16 2.54
N ALA A 80 -26.47 6.71 1.88
CA ALA A 80 -26.28 7.79 0.93
C ALA A 80 -25.70 9.01 1.67
N LEU A 81 -24.51 9.45 1.24
CA LEU A 81 -23.82 10.61 1.80
C LEU A 81 -24.40 11.88 1.20
N MET A 82 -24.66 12.87 2.04
CA MET A 82 -25.01 14.23 1.62
C MET A 82 -23.76 15.03 1.23
N TYR A 83 -23.96 16.12 0.48
CA TYR A 83 -22.90 17.05 0.10
C TYR A 83 -22.14 17.57 1.32
N GLY A 84 -20.81 17.43 1.33
CA GLY A 84 -19.96 17.90 2.41
C GLY A 84 -20.07 17.09 3.72
N GLU A 85 -20.83 15.99 3.74
CA GLU A 85 -20.97 15.14 4.92
C GLU A 85 -19.70 14.34 5.21
N MET A 86 -19.02 13.87 4.17
CA MET A 86 -17.77 13.14 4.29
C MET A 86 -16.76 13.69 3.29
N ILE A 87 -15.62 14.11 3.82
CA ILE A 87 -14.52 14.65 3.02
C ILE A 87 -13.34 13.70 3.13
N ALA A 88 -12.85 13.26 1.98
CA ALA A 88 -11.62 12.51 1.88
C ALA A 88 -10.46 13.47 1.64
N THR A 89 -9.34 13.21 2.29
CA THR A 89 -8.10 13.94 2.06
C THR A 89 -7.08 12.97 1.49
N ASP A 90 -6.35 13.40 0.47
CA ASP A 90 -5.30 12.60 -0.13
C ASP A 90 -4.05 13.45 -0.41
N GLN A 91 -2.92 12.78 -0.49
CA GLN A 91 -1.62 13.39 -0.74
C GLN A 91 -0.91 12.59 -1.82
N VAL A 92 -0.50 13.27 -2.89
CA VAL A 92 0.23 12.64 -3.99
C VAL A 92 1.53 13.38 -4.26
N TYR A 93 2.61 12.62 -4.36
CA TYR A 93 3.90 13.14 -4.80
C TYR A 93 3.91 13.21 -6.33
N LEU A 94 3.87 14.43 -6.87
CA LEU A 94 3.75 14.65 -8.31
C LEU A 94 5.09 14.47 -9.01
N SER A 95 5.06 13.76 -10.14
CA SER A 95 6.17 13.70 -11.10
C SER A 95 6.25 14.97 -11.96
N ILE A 96 5.98 16.13 -11.39
CA ILE A 96 6.03 17.43 -12.05
C ILE A 96 7.21 18.21 -11.49
N PHE A 97 8.01 18.73 -12.40
CA PHE A 97 9.19 19.54 -12.15
C PHE A 97 8.83 20.99 -12.53
N ALA A 98 8.49 21.83 -11.54
CA ALA A 98 8.17 23.24 -11.74
C ALA A 98 9.19 24.16 -11.06
N ASN A 99 9.58 25.27 -11.72
CA ASN A 99 10.26 26.39 -11.07
C ASN A 99 9.24 27.38 -10.47
N ASP A 100 9.74 28.37 -9.74
CA ASP A 100 8.97 29.51 -9.17
C ASP A 100 8.20 30.33 -10.23
N ARG A 101 8.54 30.18 -11.51
CA ARG A 101 7.94 30.87 -12.67
C ARG A 101 7.02 30.00 -13.53
N GLY A 102 6.85 28.71 -13.23
CA GLY A 102 6.08 27.76 -14.04
C GLY A 102 6.76 27.20 -15.31
N GLU A 103 8.07 27.39 -15.52
CA GLU A 103 8.83 26.74 -16.60
C GLU A 103 9.25 25.32 -16.22
N VAL A 104 9.08 24.37 -17.15
CA VAL A 104 9.47 22.95 -16.97
C VAL A 104 10.90 22.75 -17.48
N ARG A 105 11.83 22.37 -16.60
CA ARG A 105 13.17 21.86 -16.97
C ARG A 105 13.48 20.64 -16.11
N VAL A 106 14.07 19.59 -16.71
CA VAL A 106 14.29 18.30 -16.03
C VAL A 106 15.77 17.93 -16.06
N ARG A 107 16.33 17.58 -14.89
CA ARG A 107 17.65 16.97 -14.71
C ARG A 107 17.56 15.92 -13.60
N GLU A 108 18.32 14.84 -13.70
CA GLU A 108 18.47 13.83 -12.64
C GLU A 108 19.41 14.36 -11.53
N LEU A 109 19.00 14.20 -10.27
CA LEU A 109 19.76 14.62 -9.08
C LEU A 109 20.45 13.40 -8.46
N SER A 110 21.69 13.58 -7.96
CA SER A 110 22.34 12.56 -7.14
C SER A 110 21.71 12.50 -5.74
N LYS A 111 21.97 11.40 -5.01
CA LYS A 111 21.46 11.24 -3.64
C LYS A 111 22.06 12.28 -2.68
N GLU A 112 23.31 12.69 -2.88
CA GLU A 112 23.91 13.75 -2.06
C GLU A 112 23.28 15.12 -2.34
N GLU A 113 22.98 15.44 -3.61
CA GLU A 113 22.34 16.69 -4.01
C GLU A 113 20.89 16.81 -3.49
N HIS A 114 20.20 15.69 -3.24
CA HIS A 114 18.82 15.68 -2.72
C HIS A 114 18.72 16.26 -1.29
N ASP A 115 19.72 16.00 -0.45
CA ASP A 115 19.69 16.37 0.97
C ASP A 115 20.18 17.81 1.21
N GLU A 116 20.68 18.50 0.18
CA GLU A 116 21.09 19.90 0.23
C GLU A 116 19.89 20.86 0.15
N LYS A 117 20.05 22.05 0.78
CA LYS A 117 19.07 23.13 0.64
C LYS A 117 18.95 23.52 -0.84
N PRO A 118 17.74 23.63 -1.38
CA PRO A 118 17.55 23.94 -2.79
C PRO A 118 18.24 25.23 -3.17
N ALA A 119 18.91 25.23 -4.32
CA ALA A 119 19.39 26.46 -4.93
C ALA A 119 18.20 27.35 -5.31
N LYS A 120 18.43 28.66 -5.39
CA LYS A 120 17.40 29.62 -5.82
C LYS A 120 16.94 29.26 -7.24
N ASN A 121 15.65 28.93 -7.41
CA ASN A 121 14.98 28.48 -8.64
C ASN A 121 15.24 27.01 -9.03
N GLU A 122 15.64 26.16 -8.09
CA GLU A 122 15.76 24.73 -8.32
C GLU A 122 14.38 24.07 -8.49
N ILE A 123 14.29 23.20 -9.49
CA ILE A 123 13.04 22.54 -9.87
C ILE A 123 12.93 21.23 -9.10
N ARG A 124 11.96 21.14 -8.19
CA ARG A 124 11.71 19.94 -7.38
C ARG A 124 10.34 19.34 -7.65
N ARG A 125 10.23 18.04 -7.35
CA ARG A 125 8.92 17.37 -7.28
C ARG A 125 8.16 17.93 -6.08
N ILE A 126 6.88 18.18 -6.29
CA ILE A 126 6.00 18.79 -5.30
C ILE A 126 4.93 17.80 -4.86
N TRP A 127 4.48 17.95 -3.63
CA TRP A 127 3.33 17.28 -3.07
C TRP A 127 2.08 18.06 -3.40
N LEU A 128 1.07 17.37 -3.93
CA LEU A 128 -0.29 17.86 -4.02
C LEU A 128 -1.07 17.31 -2.84
N HIS A 129 -1.56 18.23 -2.01
CA HIS A 129 -2.53 17.94 -0.97
C HIS A 129 -3.92 18.30 -1.50
N VAL A 130 -4.87 17.38 -1.41
CA VAL A 130 -6.22 17.58 -1.96
C VAL A 130 -7.31 17.17 -0.96
N MET A 131 -8.39 17.93 -0.94
CA MET A 131 -9.64 17.60 -0.23
C MET A 131 -10.76 17.41 -1.24
N ILE A 132 -11.42 16.25 -1.15
CA ILE A 132 -12.45 15.81 -2.09
C ILE A 132 -13.72 15.47 -1.31
N ASP A 133 -14.85 16.03 -1.72
CA ASP A 133 -16.16 15.60 -1.22
C ASP A 133 -16.47 14.18 -1.72
N VAL A 134 -16.73 13.25 -0.80
CA VAL A 134 -16.90 11.84 -1.15
C VAL A 134 -18.19 11.61 -1.94
N ALA A 135 -19.24 12.40 -1.67
CA ALA A 135 -20.54 12.28 -2.31
C ALA A 135 -20.50 12.73 -3.79
N THR A 136 -19.91 13.89 -4.07
CA THR A 136 -19.87 14.49 -5.43
C THR A 136 -18.61 14.21 -6.22
N ARG A 137 -17.51 13.86 -5.54
CA ARG A 137 -16.15 13.86 -6.09
C ARG A 137 -15.64 15.24 -6.49
N GLU A 138 -16.27 16.32 -6.03
CA GLU A 138 -15.75 17.66 -6.25
C GLU A 138 -14.51 17.93 -5.39
N VAL A 139 -13.54 18.62 -6.00
CA VAL A 139 -12.34 19.08 -5.31
C VAL A 139 -12.68 20.37 -4.55
N LEU A 140 -12.67 20.29 -3.22
CA LEU A 140 -13.03 21.41 -2.34
C LEU A 140 -11.84 22.34 -2.09
N ALA A 141 -10.64 21.77 -2.02
CA ALA A 141 -9.40 22.52 -1.82
C ALA A 141 -8.20 21.73 -2.33
N TRP A 142 -7.16 22.45 -2.74
CA TRP A 142 -5.88 21.88 -3.12
C TRP A 142 -4.74 22.84 -2.77
N VAL A 143 -3.59 22.28 -2.38
CA VAL A 143 -2.37 23.03 -2.09
C VAL A 143 -1.18 22.27 -2.64
N LEU A 144 -0.29 22.98 -3.34
CA LEU A 144 1.02 22.46 -3.71
C LEU A 144 2.04 22.83 -2.64
N ALA A 145 2.83 21.85 -2.23
CA ALA A 145 3.81 21.97 -1.15
C ALA A 145 5.09 21.22 -1.49
N GLU A 146 6.22 21.65 -0.94
CA GLU A 146 7.47 20.90 -1.07
C GLU A 146 7.48 19.65 -0.19
N THR A 147 6.71 19.65 0.90
CA THR A 147 6.68 18.59 1.92
C THR A 147 5.25 18.14 2.24
N PRO A 148 5.07 16.88 2.69
CA PRO A 148 3.78 16.36 3.14
C PRO A 148 3.47 16.73 4.60
N ASP A 149 3.64 18.02 4.97
CA ASP A 149 3.52 18.45 6.37
C ASP A 149 2.09 18.78 6.81
N ALA A 150 1.83 18.67 8.12
CA ALA A 150 0.54 18.96 8.73
C ALA A 150 0.09 20.43 8.58
N ASP A 151 1.03 21.37 8.41
CA ASP A 151 0.70 22.78 8.19
C ASP A 151 0.01 23.01 6.84
N HIS A 152 0.38 22.24 5.81
CA HIS A 152 -0.31 22.24 4.52
C HIS A 152 -1.70 21.62 4.63
N GLN A 153 -1.88 20.60 5.47
CA GLN A 153 -3.21 20.04 5.75
C GLN A 153 -4.14 21.04 6.46
N ARG A 154 -3.58 21.86 7.37
CA ARG A 154 -4.31 22.93 8.05
C ARG A 154 -4.71 24.05 7.09
N SER A 155 -3.82 24.44 6.16
CA SER A 155 -4.13 25.44 5.14
C SER A 155 -5.20 24.94 4.17
N LEU A 156 -5.15 23.66 3.80
CA LEU A 156 -6.15 22.98 2.98
C LEU A 156 -7.54 22.96 3.65
N THR A 157 -7.59 22.61 4.95
CA THR A 157 -8.84 22.63 5.73
C THR A 157 -9.42 24.04 5.81
N ARG A 158 -8.55 25.04 6.02
CA ARG A 158 -8.95 26.45 6.01
C ARG A 158 -9.51 26.85 4.64
N MET A 159 -8.87 26.41 3.56
CA MET A 159 -9.32 26.73 2.20
C MET A 159 -10.70 26.15 1.92
N ALA A 160 -10.95 24.90 2.32
CA ALA A 160 -12.23 24.20 2.10
C ALA A 160 -13.38 24.76 2.97
N MET A 161 -13.10 25.08 4.24
CA MET A 161 -14.15 25.41 5.23
C MET A 161 -14.43 26.90 5.38
N ARG A 162 -13.50 27.77 4.95
CA ARG A 162 -13.62 29.20 5.20
C ARG A 162 -14.45 29.88 4.12
N ASP A 163 -15.30 30.79 4.57
CA ASP A 163 -16.05 31.70 3.71
C ASP A 163 -15.12 32.60 2.88
N LYS A 164 -15.26 32.53 1.55
CA LYS A 164 -14.46 33.26 0.57
C LYS A 164 -14.79 34.75 0.51
N THR A 165 -15.98 35.17 0.98
CA THR A 165 -16.32 36.60 1.05
C THR A 165 -15.42 37.35 2.03
N ARG A 166 -14.98 36.68 3.10
CA ARG A 166 -14.12 37.25 4.15
C ARG A 166 -12.63 37.24 3.80
N GLU A 167 -12.19 36.48 2.80
CA GLU A 167 -10.79 36.48 2.35
C GLU A 167 -10.46 37.67 1.43
N LYS A 168 -11.42 38.15 0.63
CA LYS A 168 -11.21 39.28 -0.30
C LYS A 168 -10.93 40.62 0.38
N LEU A 169 -11.20 40.74 1.68
CA LEU A 169 -11.08 41.99 2.45
C LEU A 169 -9.68 42.20 3.06
N ARG A 170 -8.68 41.38 2.69
CA ARG A 170 -7.29 41.49 3.12
C ARG A 170 -6.39 41.68 1.91
#